data_AF-A0A5C6A7W3-F1
#
_entry.id   AF-A0A5C6A7W3-F1
#
_cell.length_a   1.000
_cell.length_b   1.000
_cell.length_c   1.000
_cell.angle_alpha   90.00
_cell.angle_beta   90.00
_cell.angle_gamma   90.00
#
_symmetry.space_group_name_H-M   'P 1'
#
loop_
_entity.id
_entity.type
_entity.pdbx_description
1 polymer ?
#
loop_
_entity_poly.entity_id
_entity_poly.type
_entity_poly.pdbx_seq_one_letter_code
_entity_poly.pdbx_strand_id
1 'polypeptide(L)'
;MVHSGATLRFQSSFLSVESMHSPKSRPPLAVFSVMAWVLFSSTGCREAPPQFQPNRVRAMSLEKSRSLPTEAALADVSAVVDQLFGTPAQPRWPADRMSNDAQGGLVSLDRLGQAAGGVTSDQADSHTGLYQEHCVICHGIAGSGAGPASRFQVPYPRDFRAGVFKWKSTPRNDKPTRDDLSRLLVHGVPGAPMPSFAIVPPSQREALIDYVIYLSVRGEVERELLARAVDELDYDETPPDEELRLTLVGRAEVAAAEEEEAIREGEQVINEVIEQTVQAWVDAEPSLVPPKPESAAADLAESIQRGREIFHGKVANCVGCHGPEGRGGLPTLDYDDWTKDFTTRIGITPADSAATKPFRKAGALPPRTIDPRVLAGGVLRGGHDPETIYRRIQHGIAGTPMPGVEVGDEIDPQMGLTPASAWDLVAYVRSLLHQ
;
A
#
# COMPACT_ATOMS: atom_id res chain seq x y z
N MET A 1 -12.10 -65.83 2.02
CA MET A 1 -10.74 -66.25 2.41
C MET A 1 -10.49 -65.67 3.79
N VAL A 2 -10.95 -66.28 4.89
CA VAL A 2 -10.48 -67.50 5.58
C VAL A 2 -8.99 -67.45 6.00
N HIS A 3 -8.80 -67.35 7.32
CA HIS A 3 -7.75 -67.87 8.23
C HIS A 3 -7.16 -66.75 9.12
N SER A 4 -7.47 -66.66 10.43
CA SER A 4 -7.16 -67.58 11.56
C SER A 4 -5.67 -67.53 11.92
N GLY A 5 -5.18 -67.42 13.16
CA GLY A 5 -5.71 -67.49 14.53
C GLY A 5 -4.59 -67.04 15.49
N ALA A 6 -4.87 -66.71 16.77
CA ALA A 6 -4.70 -67.63 17.92
C ALA A 6 -3.21 -67.86 18.31
N THR A 7 -2.68 -67.83 19.54
CA THR A 7 -3.09 -67.54 20.94
C THR A 7 -1.85 -67.91 21.80
N LEU A 8 -1.68 -67.31 23.01
CA LEU A 8 -1.22 -67.95 24.28
C LEU A 8 0.24 -68.48 24.36
N ARG A 9 0.98 -68.57 25.48
CA ARG A 9 0.74 -68.60 26.95
C ARG A 9 2.11 -68.56 27.68
N PHE A 10 2.12 -68.02 28.93
CA PHE A 10 2.81 -68.51 30.17
C PHE A 10 4.36 -68.52 30.22
N GLN A 11 5.10 -68.31 31.33
CA GLN A 11 4.96 -68.49 32.78
C GLN A 11 6.09 -67.68 33.49
N SER A 12 5.83 -66.85 34.50
CA SER A 12 6.01 -67.06 35.97
C SER A 12 7.41 -67.44 36.47
N SER A 13 7.91 -66.71 37.50
CA SER A 13 8.56 -67.23 38.72
C SER A 13 8.90 -66.05 39.67
N PHE A 14 8.26 -65.93 40.85
CA PHE A 14 8.76 -66.30 42.20
C PHE A 14 9.73 -65.25 42.78
N LEU A 15 9.64 -64.70 44.01
CA LEU A 15 9.30 -65.21 45.36
C LEU A 15 8.95 -64.01 46.28
N SER A 16 7.88 -64.10 47.10
CA SER A 16 7.85 -64.31 48.57
C SER A 16 8.35 -63.12 49.42
N VAL A 17 7.53 -62.41 50.22
CA VAL A 17 6.73 -62.76 51.43
C VAL A 17 7.48 -62.36 52.71
N GLU A 18 6.87 -61.48 53.50
CA GLU A 18 6.79 -61.42 54.99
C GLU A 18 6.42 -59.99 55.41
N SER A 19 5.61 -59.68 56.43
CA SER A 19 4.65 -60.40 57.25
C SER A 19 3.94 -59.36 58.14
N MET A 20 2.62 -59.49 58.23
CA MET A 20 1.73 -59.25 59.39
C MET A 20 2.00 -58.09 60.39
N HIS A 21 0.99 -57.25 60.64
CA HIS A 21 0.10 -57.34 61.82
C HIS A 21 -0.92 -56.18 61.88
N SER A 22 -2.13 -56.52 62.34
CA SER A 22 -3.32 -55.70 62.57
C SER A 22 -3.70 -55.82 64.08
N PRO A 23 -4.77 -55.21 64.62
CA PRO A 23 -5.18 -53.80 64.75
C PRO A 23 -5.45 -53.41 66.23
N LYS A 24 -6.06 -52.21 66.43
CA LYS A 24 -6.78 -51.64 67.61
C LYS A 24 -6.04 -50.38 68.12
N SER A 25 -6.62 -49.19 68.32
CA SER A 25 -8.00 -48.78 68.66
C SER A 25 -8.17 -47.24 68.66
N ARG A 26 -9.32 -46.73 68.15
CA ARG A 26 -10.10 -45.50 68.55
C ARG A 26 -9.46 -44.08 68.38
N PRO A 27 -10.25 -42.97 68.39
CA PRO A 27 -11.23 -42.46 67.42
C PRO A 27 -10.88 -40.99 66.99
N PRO A 28 -11.84 -40.13 66.59
CA PRO A 28 -11.97 -39.49 65.29
C PRO A 28 -11.07 -38.25 65.07
N LEU A 29 -10.53 -38.09 63.86
CA LEU A 29 -9.95 -36.82 63.39
C LEU A 29 -10.38 -36.57 61.95
N ALA A 30 -10.83 -35.34 61.72
CA ALA A 30 -11.44 -34.85 60.49
C ALA A 30 -10.64 -35.19 59.23
N VAL A 31 -11.31 -35.79 58.24
CA VAL A 31 -10.76 -35.95 56.88
C VAL A 31 -10.86 -34.61 56.19
N PHE A 32 -9.78 -33.82 56.21
CA PHE A 32 -9.56 -32.78 55.22
C PHE A 32 -9.22 -33.48 53.89
N SER A 33 -10.18 -33.54 52.98
CA SER A 33 -9.90 -33.87 51.58
C SER A 33 -9.03 -32.76 50.98
N VAL A 34 -7.74 -33.03 50.82
CA VAL A 34 -6.88 -32.22 49.95
C VAL A 34 -7.21 -32.60 48.52
N MET A 35 -8.21 -31.94 47.96
CA MET A 35 -8.50 -31.95 46.54
C MET A 35 -7.45 -31.07 45.87
N ALA A 36 -6.38 -31.69 45.36
CA ALA A 36 -5.37 -31.01 44.57
C ALA A 36 -5.99 -30.53 43.26
N TRP A 37 -6.45 -29.27 43.25
CA TRP A 37 -6.79 -28.56 42.03
C TRP A 37 -5.50 -28.31 41.25
N VAL A 38 -5.20 -29.20 40.30
CA VAL A 38 -4.29 -28.89 39.20
C VAL A 38 -5.02 -27.86 38.34
N LEU A 39 -4.79 -26.57 38.65
CA LEU A 39 -5.12 -25.47 37.76
C LEU A 39 -4.29 -25.64 36.50
N PHE A 40 -4.88 -26.27 35.48
CA PHE A 40 -4.42 -26.16 34.11
C PHE A 40 -4.64 -24.69 33.71
N SER A 41 -3.62 -23.86 33.95
CA SER A 41 -3.50 -22.54 33.36
C SER A 41 -3.38 -22.75 31.86
N SER A 42 -4.51 -22.75 31.14
CA SER A 42 -4.53 -22.57 29.71
C SER A 42 -4.06 -21.14 29.43
N THR A 43 -2.75 -20.92 29.42
CA THR A 43 -2.14 -19.76 28.77
C THR A 43 -2.46 -19.91 27.29
N GLY A 44 -3.64 -19.42 26.88
CA GLY A 44 -3.96 -19.27 25.47
C GLY A 44 -2.84 -18.45 24.85
N CYS A 45 -2.29 -18.92 23.73
CA CYS A 45 -1.36 -18.15 22.93
C CYS A 45 -2.04 -16.83 22.57
N ARG A 46 -1.76 -15.77 23.33
CA ARG A 46 -2.23 -14.44 22.98
C ARG A 46 -1.37 -14.00 21.80
N GLU A 47 -1.96 -14.07 20.61
CA GLU A 47 -1.32 -13.59 19.39
C GLU A 47 -0.87 -12.14 19.62
N ALA A 48 0.37 -11.83 19.28
CA ALA A 48 0.90 -10.48 19.45
C ALA A 48 -0.01 -9.49 18.69
N PRO A 49 -0.25 -8.28 19.23
CA PRO A 49 -1.06 -7.30 18.53
C PRO A 49 -0.47 -7.03 17.13
N PRO A 50 -1.31 -6.82 16.11
CA PRO A 50 -0.83 -6.60 14.75
C PRO A 50 0.08 -5.37 14.71
N GLN A 51 1.21 -5.49 14.02
CA GLN A 51 2.19 -4.43 13.80
C GLN A 51 2.32 -4.16 12.30
N PHE A 52 2.67 -2.90 11.96
CA PHE A 52 3.08 -2.60 10.60
C PHE A 52 4.42 -3.28 10.34
N GLN A 53 4.50 -4.07 9.27
CA GLN A 53 5.75 -4.72 8.91
C GLN A 53 6.68 -3.69 8.24
N PRO A 54 7.96 -3.64 8.61
CA PRO A 54 8.94 -2.77 7.97
C PRO A 54 9.03 -3.02 6.46
N ASN A 55 9.35 -1.98 5.68
CA ASN A 55 9.46 -2.04 4.23
C ASN A 55 10.76 -2.72 3.75
N ARG A 56 10.91 -4.01 4.07
CA ARG A 56 12.09 -4.82 3.71
C ARG A 56 12.38 -4.85 2.20
N VAL A 57 11.35 -4.84 1.36
CA VAL A 57 11.53 -4.80 -0.11
C VAL A 57 12.26 -3.52 -0.52
N ARG A 58 11.92 -2.37 0.07
CA ARG A 58 12.61 -1.10 -0.19
C ARG A 58 14.04 -1.13 0.34
N ALA A 59 14.25 -1.57 1.58
CA ALA A 59 15.59 -1.70 2.18
C ALA A 59 16.52 -2.56 1.30
N MET A 60 16.07 -3.76 0.92
CA MET A 60 16.84 -4.65 0.03
C MET A 60 17.10 -4.03 -1.36
N SER A 61 16.19 -3.21 -1.87
CA SER A 61 16.36 -2.54 -3.16
C SER A 61 17.42 -1.45 -3.08
N LEU A 62 17.41 -0.67 -1.99
CA LEU A 62 18.44 0.31 -1.67
C LEU A 62 19.80 -0.37 -1.48
N GLU A 63 19.86 -1.43 -0.66
CA GLU A 63 21.08 -2.21 -0.43
C GLU A 63 21.70 -2.67 -1.74
N LYS A 64 20.87 -3.22 -2.64
CA LYS A 64 21.35 -3.68 -3.94
C LYS A 64 21.83 -2.55 -4.84
N SER A 65 21.15 -1.40 -4.82
CA SER A 65 21.45 -0.27 -5.70
C SER A 65 22.61 0.60 -5.22
N ARG A 66 22.84 0.68 -3.91
CA ARG A 66 23.92 1.45 -3.27
C ARG A 66 25.12 0.61 -2.89
N SER A 67 24.94 -0.72 -2.85
CA SER A 67 25.95 -1.66 -2.34
C SER A 67 26.33 -1.36 -0.88
N LEU A 68 25.36 -0.93 -0.08
CA LEU A 68 25.49 -0.62 1.35
C LEU A 68 24.47 -1.41 2.17
N PRO A 69 24.83 -2.01 3.32
CA PRO A 69 23.89 -2.63 4.25
C PRO A 69 22.77 -1.69 4.67
N THR A 70 21.56 -2.22 4.83
CA THR A 70 20.38 -1.39 5.21
C THR A 70 19.73 -1.79 6.52
N GLU A 71 20.27 -2.78 7.23
CA GLU A 71 19.63 -3.32 8.45
C GLU A 71 19.64 -2.31 9.62
N ALA A 72 20.74 -1.57 9.81
CA ALA A 72 20.81 -0.52 10.83
C ALA A 72 19.81 0.61 10.54
N ALA A 73 19.77 1.08 9.29
CA ALA A 73 18.81 2.08 8.84
C ALA A 73 17.37 1.59 9.01
N LEU A 74 17.08 0.36 8.60
CA LEU A 74 15.75 -0.23 8.72
C LEU A 74 15.28 -0.32 10.18
N ALA A 75 16.17 -0.64 11.12
CA ALA A 75 15.84 -0.70 12.53
C ALA A 75 15.45 0.68 13.09
N ASP A 76 16.28 1.70 12.87
CA ASP A 76 16.04 3.06 13.38
C ASP A 76 14.83 3.70 12.68
N VAL A 77 14.70 3.58 11.34
CA VAL A 77 13.54 4.08 10.59
C VAL A 77 12.25 3.42 11.08
N SER A 78 12.25 2.10 11.32
CA SER A 78 11.07 1.42 11.85
C SER A 78 10.67 1.96 13.22
N ALA A 79 11.64 2.19 14.11
CA ALA A 79 11.40 2.75 15.43
C ALA A 79 10.84 4.18 15.36
N VAL A 80 11.39 5.03 14.48
CA VAL A 80 10.91 6.40 14.25
C VAL A 80 9.48 6.39 13.70
N VAL A 81 9.23 5.62 12.64
CA VAL A 81 7.92 5.56 11.99
C VAL A 81 6.86 5.01 12.94
N ASP A 82 7.17 4.01 13.77
CA ASP A 82 6.24 3.49 14.77
C ASP A 82 5.96 4.49 15.89
N GLN A 83 6.93 5.32 16.29
CA GLN A 83 6.71 6.41 17.24
C GLN A 83 5.80 7.50 16.68
N LEU A 84 6.04 7.92 15.43
CA LEU A 84 5.28 8.98 14.74
C LEU A 84 3.85 8.55 14.42
N PHE A 85 3.70 7.36 13.85
CA PHE A 85 2.44 6.92 13.23
C PHE A 85 1.72 5.84 14.04
N GLY A 86 2.32 5.28 15.09
CA GLY A 86 1.71 4.28 15.94
C GLY A 86 1.55 2.91 15.26
N THR A 87 0.52 2.18 15.65
CA THR A 87 0.30 0.77 15.25
C THR A 87 -1.00 0.60 14.46
N PRO A 88 -1.22 -0.53 13.76
CA PRO A 88 -2.48 -0.82 13.08
C PRO A 88 -3.72 -0.73 13.97
N ALA A 89 -3.58 -0.96 15.28
CA ALA A 89 -4.66 -0.89 16.25
C ALA A 89 -4.77 0.47 16.96
N GLN A 90 -3.70 1.25 16.97
CA GLN A 90 -3.60 2.55 17.64
C GLN A 90 -2.80 3.49 16.74
N PRO A 91 -3.38 3.98 15.64
CA PRO A 91 -2.71 4.90 14.75
C PRO A 91 -2.50 6.25 15.44
N ARG A 92 -1.44 6.94 15.06
CA ARG A 92 -1.09 8.30 15.49
C ARG A 92 -0.88 9.17 14.27
N TRP A 93 -1.04 10.47 14.46
CA TRP A 93 -0.74 11.48 13.46
C TRP A 93 0.19 12.51 14.11
N PRO A 94 1.42 12.72 13.61
CA PRO A 94 2.40 13.61 14.24
C PRO A 94 2.10 15.08 13.95
N ALA A 95 0.90 15.55 14.29
CA ALA A 95 0.43 16.92 14.01
C ALA A 95 1.30 17.99 14.69
N ASP A 96 1.94 17.65 15.81
CA ASP A 96 2.80 18.57 16.55
C ASP A 96 4.17 18.82 15.89
N ARG A 97 4.48 18.05 14.84
CA ARG A 97 5.68 18.21 13.99
C ARG A 97 5.37 18.84 12.63
N MET A 98 4.13 19.27 12.41
CA MET A 98 3.69 19.88 11.16
C MET A 98 3.73 21.40 11.27
N SER A 99 4.03 22.05 10.16
CA SER A 99 4.24 23.50 10.09
C SER A 99 2.94 24.31 10.11
N ASN A 100 1.80 23.71 9.78
CA ASN A 100 0.51 24.41 9.70
C ASN A 100 -0.72 23.52 9.98
N ASP A 101 -1.86 24.17 10.23
CA ASP A 101 -3.14 23.51 10.55
C ASP A 101 -3.66 22.62 9.40
N ALA A 102 -3.35 22.94 8.14
CA ALA A 102 -3.81 22.15 6.99
C ALA A 102 -3.12 20.78 6.96
N GLN A 103 -1.82 20.73 7.27
CA GLN A 103 -1.08 19.49 7.45
C GLN A 103 -1.59 18.72 8.68
N GLY A 104 -1.72 19.40 9.83
CA GLY A 104 -2.21 18.80 11.08
C GLY A 104 -3.62 18.22 10.95
N GLY A 105 -4.46 18.85 10.12
CA GLY A 105 -5.85 18.45 9.85
C GLY A 105 -6.06 17.60 8.60
N LEU A 106 -4.99 17.17 7.89
CA LEU A 106 -5.12 16.38 6.65
C LEU A 106 -5.90 15.08 6.86
N VAL A 107 -5.74 14.45 8.04
CA VAL A 107 -6.48 13.28 8.50
C VAL A 107 -7.05 13.53 9.90
N SER A 108 -8.21 12.95 10.20
CA SER A 108 -8.84 13.05 11.52
C SER A 108 -8.48 11.85 12.39
N LEU A 109 -7.98 12.10 13.60
CA LEU A 109 -7.65 11.05 14.58
C LEU A 109 -8.87 10.18 14.95
N ASP A 110 -10.06 10.77 15.06
CA ASP A 110 -11.30 10.03 15.33
C ASP A 110 -11.62 9.06 14.20
N ARG A 111 -11.48 9.51 12.95
CA ARG A 111 -11.66 8.68 11.75
C ARG A 111 -10.59 7.60 11.62
N LEU A 112 -9.33 7.91 11.97
CA LEU A 112 -8.28 6.89 12.04
C LEU A 112 -8.62 5.83 13.08
N GLY A 113 -9.10 6.22 14.26
CA GLY A 113 -9.58 5.29 15.30
C GLY A 113 -10.75 4.43 14.83
N GLN A 114 -11.66 4.98 14.02
CA GLN A 114 -12.75 4.22 13.42
C GLN A 114 -12.27 3.22 12.36
N ALA A 115 -11.30 3.58 11.53
CA ALA A 115 -10.81 2.69 10.47
C ALA A 115 -9.84 1.60 10.98
N ALA A 116 -9.14 1.88 12.08
CA ALA A 116 -8.09 1.05 12.65
C ALA A 116 -8.60 -0.11 13.52
N GLY A 117 -7.69 -1.03 13.81
CA GLY A 117 -7.93 -2.13 14.74
C GLY A 117 -8.83 -3.24 14.22
N GLY A 118 -9.22 -4.12 15.14
CA GLY A 118 -10.08 -5.26 14.85
C GLY A 118 -11.51 -4.83 14.53
N VAL A 119 -12.18 -5.59 13.67
CA VAL A 119 -13.57 -5.33 13.29
C VAL A 119 -14.48 -5.48 14.51
N THR A 120 -15.15 -4.40 14.90
CA THR A 120 -16.17 -4.44 15.95
C THR A 120 -17.40 -3.64 15.53
N SER A 121 -18.55 -4.02 16.08
CA SER A 121 -19.82 -3.35 15.90
C SER A 121 -20.56 -3.39 17.23
N ASP A 122 -20.99 -2.23 17.74
CA ASP A 122 -21.76 -2.14 18.97
C ASP A 122 -23.27 -1.91 18.71
N GLN A 123 -24.06 -1.90 19.79
CA GLN A 123 -25.51 -1.68 19.74
C GLN A 123 -25.90 -0.24 19.34
N ALA A 124 -24.95 0.68 19.25
CA ALA A 124 -25.14 2.06 18.82
C ALA A 124 -24.73 2.27 17.35
N ASP A 125 -24.55 1.18 16.59
CA ASP A 125 -24.04 1.17 15.21
C ASP A 125 -22.66 1.85 15.06
N SER A 126 -21.85 1.86 16.12
CA SER A 126 -20.44 2.22 16.03
C SER A 126 -19.67 1.05 15.43
N HIS A 127 -19.25 1.22 14.17
CA HIS A 127 -18.44 0.24 13.44
C HIS A 127 -16.98 0.70 13.40
N THR A 128 -16.07 -0.13 13.92
CA THR A 128 -14.62 0.10 13.88
C THR A 128 -13.88 -1.03 13.17
N GLY A 129 -12.60 -0.80 12.83
CA GLY A 129 -11.82 -1.75 12.05
C GLY A 129 -12.22 -1.79 10.58
N LEU A 130 -12.77 -0.69 10.05
CA LEU A 130 -13.30 -0.61 8.68
C LEU A 130 -12.26 -1.01 7.63
N TYR A 131 -11.00 -0.62 7.81
CA TYR A 131 -9.95 -1.00 6.86
C TYR A 131 -9.68 -2.51 6.90
N GLN A 132 -9.71 -3.12 8.09
CA GLN A 132 -9.58 -4.56 8.26
C GLN A 132 -10.76 -5.31 7.63
N GLU A 133 -11.98 -4.78 7.78
CA GLU A 133 -13.19 -5.37 7.20
C GLU A 133 -13.18 -5.33 5.67
N HIS A 134 -12.76 -4.22 5.08
CA HIS A 134 -12.99 -3.96 3.66
C HIS A 134 -11.74 -4.02 2.78
N CYS A 135 -10.55 -3.76 3.31
CA CYS A 135 -9.37 -3.44 2.48
C CYS A 135 -8.19 -4.39 2.69
N VAL A 136 -7.95 -4.86 3.91
CA VAL A 136 -6.75 -5.65 4.29
C VAL A 136 -6.57 -6.91 3.43
N ILE A 137 -7.67 -7.58 3.05
CA ILE A 137 -7.60 -8.82 2.27
C ILE A 137 -6.84 -8.64 0.94
N CYS A 138 -6.94 -7.45 0.33
CA CYS A 138 -6.27 -7.10 -0.91
C CYS A 138 -5.04 -6.22 -0.68
N HIS A 139 -5.19 -5.14 0.09
CA HIS A 139 -4.13 -4.12 0.25
C HIS A 139 -3.13 -4.42 1.36
N GLY A 140 -3.41 -5.40 2.23
CA GLY A 140 -2.56 -5.74 3.38
C GLY A 140 -2.65 -4.71 4.51
N ILE A 141 -2.23 -5.09 5.72
CA ILE A 141 -2.34 -4.25 6.93
C ILE A 141 -1.58 -2.93 6.76
N ALA A 142 -0.37 -2.97 6.20
CA ALA A 142 0.46 -1.78 5.97
C ALA A 142 0.18 -1.07 4.63
N GLY A 143 -0.91 -1.42 3.93
CA GLY A 143 -1.20 -0.87 2.61
C GLY A 143 -0.22 -1.28 1.51
N SER A 144 0.52 -2.38 1.68
CA SER A 144 1.57 -2.83 0.75
C SER A 144 1.07 -3.36 -0.60
N GLY A 145 -0.24 -3.48 -0.80
CA GLY A 145 -0.82 -4.15 -1.96
C GLY A 145 -0.63 -5.67 -1.94
N ALA A 146 -0.01 -6.23 -0.89
CA ALA A 146 0.36 -7.64 -0.76
C ALA A 146 -0.51 -8.37 0.28
N GLY A 147 -1.82 -8.06 0.33
CA GLY A 147 -2.78 -8.80 1.17
C GLY A 147 -2.93 -10.27 0.76
N PRO A 148 -3.52 -11.14 1.59
CA PRO A 148 -3.63 -12.58 1.32
C PRO A 148 -4.23 -12.93 -0.05
N ALA A 149 -5.18 -12.14 -0.55
CA ALA A 149 -5.81 -12.36 -1.85
C ALA A 149 -5.03 -11.75 -3.03
N SER A 150 -4.10 -10.83 -2.78
CA SER A 150 -3.41 -10.03 -3.80
C SER A 150 -2.80 -10.87 -4.92
N ARG A 151 -2.19 -12.03 -4.58
CA ARG A 151 -1.53 -12.93 -5.53
C ARG A 151 -2.44 -13.45 -6.63
N PHE A 152 -3.75 -13.47 -6.41
CA PHE A 152 -4.74 -13.96 -7.37
C PHE A 152 -5.43 -12.83 -8.14
N GLN A 153 -5.13 -11.57 -7.84
CA GLN A 153 -5.75 -10.42 -8.47
C GLN A 153 -5.00 -9.98 -9.73
N VAL A 154 -5.76 -9.60 -10.75
CA VAL A 154 -5.27 -8.97 -11.98
C VAL A 154 -6.12 -7.73 -12.27
N PRO A 155 -5.57 -6.51 -12.15
CA PRO A 155 -4.21 -6.19 -11.73
C PRO A 155 -4.02 -6.45 -10.23
N TYR A 156 -2.78 -6.39 -9.76
CA TYR A 156 -2.51 -6.42 -8.33
C TYR A 156 -3.10 -5.20 -7.61
N PRO A 157 -3.46 -5.32 -6.32
CA PRO A 157 -3.90 -4.20 -5.50
C PRO A 157 -2.79 -3.13 -5.39
N ARG A 158 -3.20 -1.88 -5.26
CA ARG A 158 -2.29 -0.74 -5.11
C ARG A 158 -1.50 -0.86 -3.80
N ASP A 159 -0.17 -0.79 -3.89
CA ASP A 159 0.72 -0.43 -2.78
C ASP A 159 0.63 1.09 -2.52
N PHE A 160 0.07 1.48 -1.38
CA PHE A 160 -0.08 2.87 -0.96
C PHE A 160 1.23 3.48 -0.48
N ARG A 161 2.18 2.66 0.01
CA ARG A 161 3.39 3.16 0.69
C ARG A 161 4.30 3.95 -0.22
N ALA A 162 4.19 3.79 -1.54
CA ALA A 162 4.97 4.56 -2.50
C ALA A 162 4.36 5.93 -2.85
N GLY A 163 3.14 6.25 -2.38
CA GLY A 163 2.49 7.52 -2.69
C GLY A 163 2.06 7.69 -4.16
N VAL A 164 2.01 6.59 -4.94
CA VAL A 164 1.72 6.63 -6.38
C VAL A 164 0.31 6.09 -6.69
N PHE A 165 -0.59 6.98 -7.13
CA PHE A 165 -1.99 6.65 -7.42
C PHE A 165 -2.31 6.74 -8.92
N LYS A 166 -3.02 5.74 -9.46
CA LYS A 166 -3.32 5.64 -10.92
C LYS A 166 -4.48 6.51 -11.35
N TRP A 167 -5.56 6.52 -10.57
CA TRP A 167 -6.86 7.07 -10.95
C TRP A 167 -7.11 8.35 -10.15
N LYS A 168 -6.61 9.47 -10.67
CA LYS A 168 -6.62 10.76 -9.98
C LYS A 168 -6.70 11.92 -10.95
N SER A 169 -7.31 13.02 -10.54
CA SER A 169 -7.51 14.22 -11.35
C SER A 169 -6.28 15.14 -11.43
N THR A 170 -5.27 14.89 -10.61
CA THR A 170 -4.05 15.71 -10.48
C THR A 170 -2.95 15.34 -11.51
N PRO A 171 -1.99 16.25 -11.80
CA PRO A 171 -0.83 15.99 -12.66
C PRO A 171 -0.07 14.71 -12.28
N ARG A 172 0.64 14.07 -13.23
CA ARG A 172 1.14 12.68 -13.07
C ARG A 172 1.82 12.38 -11.72
N ASN A 173 2.69 13.25 -11.25
CA ASN A 173 3.51 13.02 -10.06
C ASN A 173 2.88 13.51 -8.74
N ASP A 174 1.76 14.23 -8.82
CA ASP A 174 1.12 14.85 -7.66
C ASP A 174 0.25 13.83 -6.91
N LYS A 175 -0.13 14.14 -5.66
CA LYS A 175 -1.02 13.27 -4.87
C LYS A 175 -2.45 13.29 -5.41
N PRO A 176 -3.26 12.25 -5.17
CA PRO A 176 -4.69 12.34 -5.45
C PRO A 176 -5.36 13.33 -4.49
N THR A 177 -6.43 13.97 -4.93
CA THR A 177 -7.27 14.74 -4.00
C THR A 177 -8.14 13.81 -3.15
N ARG A 178 -8.70 14.32 -2.05
CA ARG A 178 -9.71 13.57 -1.27
C ARG A 178 -10.90 13.15 -2.14
N ASP A 179 -11.32 14.01 -3.06
CA ASP A 179 -12.40 13.73 -4.01
C ASP A 179 -12.05 12.60 -4.99
N ASP A 180 -10.79 12.48 -5.40
CA ASP A 180 -10.33 11.35 -6.21
C ASP A 180 -10.50 10.02 -5.45
N LEU A 181 -10.09 9.99 -4.18
CA LEU A 181 -10.24 8.81 -3.33
C LEU A 181 -11.71 8.48 -3.05
N SER A 182 -12.54 9.51 -2.81
CA SER A 182 -13.98 9.36 -2.59
C SER A 182 -14.68 8.78 -3.82
N ARG A 183 -14.43 9.33 -5.02
CA ARG A 183 -14.96 8.78 -6.28
C ARG A 183 -14.53 7.34 -6.49
N LEU A 184 -13.27 7.01 -6.20
CA LEU A 184 -12.75 5.66 -6.35
C LEU A 184 -13.41 4.66 -5.39
N LEU A 185 -13.68 5.04 -4.13
CA LEU A 185 -14.44 4.17 -3.22
C LEU A 185 -15.89 4.01 -3.65
N VAL A 186 -16.54 5.08 -4.13
CA VAL A 186 -17.94 5.02 -4.57
C VAL A 186 -18.10 4.16 -5.82
N HIS A 187 -17.20 4.27 -6.80
CA HIS A 187 -17.36 3.59 -8.09
C HIS A 187 -16.60 2.26 -8.19
N GLY A 188 -15.60 2.04 -7.34
CA GLY A 188 -14.62 0.97 -7.52
C GLY A 188 -13.74 1.23 -8.75
N VAL A 189 -13.09 0.17 -9.24
CA VAL A 189 -12.25 0.24 -10.44
C VAL A 189 -12.78 -0.76 -11.47
N PRO A 190 -13.55 -0.30 -12.49
CA PRO A 190 -14.14 -1.18 -13.49
C PRO A 190 -13.10 -2.06 -14.21
N GLY A 191 -13.37 -3.37 -14.32
CA GLY A 191 -12.41 -4.31 -14.91
C GLY A 191 -11.16 -4.57 -14.06
N ALA A 192 -11.24 -4.30 -12.76
CA ALA A 192 -10.30 -4.73 -11.73
C ALA A 192 -11.09 -5.31 -10.52
N PRO A 193 -10.43 -6.06 -9.62
CA PRO A 193 -11.09 -6.66 -8.46
C PRO A 193 -11.52 -5.69 -7.35
N MET A 194 -11.29 -4.37 -7.50
CA MET A 194 -11.67 -3.37 -6.50
C MET A 194 -13.16 -3.01 -6.68
N PRO A 195 -14.05 -3.43 -5.76
CA PRO A 195 -15.48 -3.23 -5.91
C PRO A 195 -15.90 -1.78 -5.57
N SER A 196 -17.17 -1.49 -5.82
CA SER A 196 -17.81 -0.28 -5.29
C SER A 196 -18.12 -0.45 -3.80
N PHE A 197 -17.86 0.60 -3.03
CA PHE A 197 -18.22 0.74 -1.62
C PHE A 197 -19.35 1.76 -1.42
N ALA A 198 -20.17 2.02 -2.45
CA ALA A 198 -21.28 2.97 -2.37
C ALA A 198 -22.30 2.62 -1.26
N ILE A 199 -22.38 1.34 -0.86
CA ILE A 199 -23.22 0.85 0.23
C ILE A 199 -22.66 1.16 1.63
N VAL A 200 -21.34 1.36 1.76
CA VAL A 200 -20.71 1.75 3.03
C VAL A 200 -21.10 3.20 3.32
N PRO A 201 -21.59 3.54 4.53
CA PRO A 201 -22.02 4.89 4.87
C PRO A 201 -20.97 5.97 4.55
N PRO A 202 -21.39 7.19 4.14
CA PRO A 202 -20.44 8.26 3.79
C PRO A 202 -19.40 8.56 4.88
N SER A 203 -19.79 8.59 6.15
CA SER A 203 -18.87 8.82 7.27
C SER A 203 -17.81 7.72 7.40
N GLN A 204 -18.19 6.47 7.20
CA GLN A 204 -17.26 5.33 7.21
C GLN A 204 -16.34 5.35 5.99
N ARG A 205 -16.82 5.80 4.82
CA ARG A 205 -15.96 6.02 3.66
C ARG A 205 -14.94 7.13 3.90
N GLU A 206 -15.32 8.23 4.55
CA GLU A 206 -14.35 9.26 4.95
C GLU A 206 -13.28 8.72 5.91
N ALA A 207 -13.65 7.81 6.82
CA ALA A 207 -12.69 7.12 7.67
C ALA A 207 -11.72 6.23 6.88
N LEU A 208 -12.21 5.51 5.87
CA LEU A 208 -11.36 4.75 4.95
C LEU A 208 -10.43 5.65 4.12
N ILE A 209 -10.90 6.82 3.68
CA ILE A 209 -10.08 7.81 2.95
C ILE A 209 -8.94 8.30 3.84
N ASP A 210 -9.24 8.73 5.07
CA ASP A 210 -8.23 9.18 6.04
C ASP A 210 -7.20 8.08 6.30
N TYR A 211 -7.65 6.84 6.45
CA TYR A 211 -6.76 5.71 6.69
C TYR A 211 -5.86 5.39 5.48
N VAL A 212 -6.36 5.52 4.25
CA VAL A 212 -5.55 5.36 3.03
C VAL A 212 -4.50 6.47 2.90
N ILE A 213 -4.87 7.72 3.20
CA ILE A 213 -3.92 8.85 3.23
C ILE A 213 -2.85 8.61 4.29
N TYR A 214 -3.26 8.21 5.50
CA TYR A 214 -2.37 7.86 6.60
C TYR A 214 -1.38 6.74 6.22
N LEU A 215 -1.84 5.65 5.61
CA LEU A 215 -0.97 4.56 5.16
C LEU A 215 0.00 5.00 4.06
N SER A 216 -0.43 5.90 3.18
CA SER A 216 0.44 6.48 2.16
C SER A 216 1.52 7.33 2.79
N VAL A 217 1.15 8.34 3.59
CA VAL A 217 2.10 9.24 4.25
C VAL A 217 3.08 8.45 5.12
N ARG A 218 2.60 7.53 5.97
CA ARG A 218 3.45 6.65 6.78
C ARG A 218 4.47 5.91 5.92
N GLY A 219 4.01 5.29 4.83
CA GLY A 219 4.87 4.49 3.95
C GLY A 219 5.85 5.34 3.12
N GLU A 220 5.46 6.54 2.74
CA GLU A 220 6.31 7.49 2.03
C GLU A 220 7.43 8.00 2.93
N VAL A 221 7.10 8.42 4.16
CA VAL A 221 8.08 8.79 5.18
C VAL A 221 9.03 7.63 5.46
N GLU A 222 8.53 6.41 5.64
CA GLU A 222 9.38 5.22 5.83
C GLU A 222 10.34 5.00 4.65
N ARG A 223 9.86 5.12 3.42
CA ARG A 223 10.67 4.88 2.21
C ARG A 223 11.70 5.96 1.95
N GLU A 224 11.36 7.21 2.27
CA GLU A 224 12.24 8.35 2.09
C GLU A 224 13.30 8.39 3.18
N LEU A 225 12.94 8.19 4.45
CA LEU A 225 13.93 8.07 5.54
C LEU A 225 14.90 6.92 5.31
N LEU A 226 14.45 5.77 4.79
CA LEU A 226 15.35 4.69 4.37
C LEU A 226 16.35 5.13 3.28
N ALA A 227 15.91 5.96 2.34
CA ALA A 227 16.79 6.45 1.27
C ALA A 227 17.79 7.46 1.82
N ARG A 228 17.32 8.46 2.58
CA ARG A 228 18.15 9.49 3.22
C ARG A 228 19.15 8.90 4.22
N ALA A 229 18.76 7.87 4.97
CA ALA A 229 19.66 7.15 5.87
C ALA A 229 20.91 6.64 5.14
N VAL A 230 20.71 6.01 3.98
CA VAL A 230 21.78 5.39 3.19
C VAL A 230 22.53 6.41 2.33
N ASP A 231 21.83 7.42 1.80
CA ASP A 231 22.39 8.37 0.83
C ASP A 231 23.04 9.59 1.51
N GLU A 232 22.62 9.95 2.74
CA GLU A 232 22.96 11.24 3.37
C GLU A 232 23.43 11.13 4.83
N LEU A 233 23.05 10.09 5.59
CA LEU A 233 23.28 10.01 7.05
C LEU A 233 24.29 8.93 7.46
N ASP A 234 25.18 8.52 6.56
CA ASP A 234 26.29 7.60 6.83
C ASP A 234 25.88 6.26 7.52
N TYR A 235 24.66 5.78 7.29
CA TYR A 235 24.27 4.43 7.73
C TYR A 235 24.98 3.34 6.92
N ASP A 236 25.60 2.39 7.62
CA ASP A 236 26.27 1.21 7.04
C ASP A 236 25.93 -0.04 7.88
N GLU A 237 26.90 -0.92 8.16
CA GLU A 237 26.74 -2.09 9.04
C GLU A 237 26.21 -1.72 10.44
N THR A 238 26.55 -0.53 10.93
CA THR A 238 26.11 0.02 12.22
C THR A 238 25.43 1.38 12.04
N PRO A 239 24.56 1.82 12.97
CA PRO A 239 24.06 3.18 12.98
C PRO A 239 25.21 4.20 13.07
N PRO A 240 25.03 5.42 12.55
CA PRO A 240 26.00 6.49 12.69
C PRO A 240 26.05 7.00 14.14
N ASP A 241 26.84 8.05 14.38
CA ASP A 241 26.84 8.74 15.67
C ASP A 241 25.49 9.41 15.98
N GLU A 242 25.32 9.89 17.22
CA GLU A 242 24.04 10.44 17.67
C GLU A 242 23.56 11.65 16.86
N GLU A 243 24.48 12.41 16.22
CA GLU A 243 24.14 13.60 15.43
C GLU A 243 23.40 13.23 14.14
N LEU A 244 23.88 12.22 13.43
CA LEU A 244 23.28 11.77 12.16
C LEU A 244 22.19 10.72 12.36
N ARG A 245 22.07 10.14 13.56
CA ARG A 245 21.16 9.02 13.82
C ARG A 245 19.69 9.44 13.78
N LEU A 246 18.89 8.70 13.02
CA LEU A 246 17.45 8.85 12.94
C LEU A 246 16.78 8.44 14.26
N THR A 247 16.64 9.40 15.17
CA THR A 247 15.96 9.23 16.45
C THR A 247 15.08 10.44 16.74
N LEU A 248 14.01 10.23 17.50
CA LEU A 248 13.17 11.33 17.99
C LEU A 248 13.57 11.60 19.43
N VAL A 249 14.02 12.82 19.73
CA VAL A 249 14.26 13.21 21.12
C VAL A 249 12.93 13.62 21.76
N GLY A 250 12.65 13.11 22.96
CA GLY A 250 11.41 13.42 23.65
C GLY A 250 11.37 14.90 24.06
N ARG A 251 10.25 15.60 23.83
CA ARG A 251 10.04 16.99 24.32
C ARG A 251 10.36 17.19 25.81
N ALA A 252 10.25 16.14 26.62
CA ALA A 252 10.59 16.15 28.05
C ALA A 252 12.11 16.11 28.34
N GLU A 253 12.91 15.52 27.45
CA GLU A 253 14.38 15.55 27.51
C GLU A 253 14.88 16.93 27.06
N VAL A 254 14.28 17.48 26.00
CA VAL A 254 14.56 18.84 25.50
C VAL A 254 14.19 19.92 26.53
N ALA A 255 13.13 19.74 27.32
CA ALA A 255 12.73 20.68 28.36
C ALA A 255 13.61 20.62 29.63
N ALA A 256 14.43 19.56 29.79
CA ALA A 256 15.35 19.40 30.92
C ALA A 256 16.78 19.83 30.58
N ALA A 257 17.11 19.98 29.29
CA ALA A 257 18.34 20.60 28.83
C ALA A 257 18.15 22.13 28.77
N GLU A 258 19.10 22.89 29.31
CA GLU A 258 19.11 24.35 29.20
C GLU A 258 19.12 24.77 27.72
N GLU A 259 18.48 25.89 27.41
CA GLU A 259 18.19 26.42 26.07
C GLU A 259 19.30 26.16 25.04
N GLU A 260 18.91 25.58 23.90
CA GLU A 260 19.70 25.38 22.66
C GLU A 260 20.41 24.02 22.50
N GLU A 261 19.71 22.90 22.75
CA GLU A 261 20.10 21.63 22.10
C GLU A 261 19.73 21.74 20.61
N ALA A 262 20.72 21.97 19.76
CA ALA A 262 20.55 21.95 18.31
C ALA A 262 19.81 20.66 17.94
N ILE A 263 18.68 20.77 17.23
CA ILE A 263 17.98 19.60 16.68
C ILE A 263 19.04 18.84 15.88
N ARG A 264 19.31 17.59 16.27
CA ARG A 264 20.31 16.75 15.61
C ARG A 264 19.98 16.62 14.14
N GLU A 265 20.99 16.58 13.27
CA GLU A 265 20.80 16.46 11.83
C GLU A 265 19.85 15.31 11.44
N GLY A 266 19.96 14.16 12.11
CA GLY A 266 19.03 13.04 11.91
C GLY A 266 17.56 13.40 12.22
N GLU A 267 17.28 14.18 13.26
CA GLU A 267 15.92 14.64 13.58
C GLU A 267 15.44 15.76 12.62
N GLN A 268 16.36 16.61 12.13
CA GLN A 268 16.04 17.60 11.10
C GLN A 268 15.56 16.91 9.81
N VAL A 269 16.26 15.85 9.37
CA VAL A 269 15.85 15.04 8.22
C VAL A 269 14.47 14.43 8.43
N ILE A 270 14.17 13.95 9.64
CA ILE A 270 12.82 13.42 9.96
C ILE A 270 11.74 14.49 9.75
N ASN A 271 11.96 15.70 10.27
CA ASN A 271 11.00 16.79 10.14
C ASN A 271 10.86 17.25 8.69
N GLU A 272 11.96 17.36 7.94
CA GLU A 272 11.95 17.71 6.52
C GLU A 272 11.13 16.71 5.70
N VAL A 273 11.36 15.41 5.91
CA VAL A 273 10.65 14.35 5.18
C VAL A 273 9.15 14.36 5.48
N ILE A 274 8.76 14.57 6.74
CA ILE A 274 7.34 14.71 7.11
C ILE A 274 6.73 15.93 6.41
N GLU A 275 7.38 17.09 6.52
CA GLU A 275 6.92 18.35 5.94
C GLU A 275 6.69 18.20 4.44
N GLN A 276 7.70 17.74 3.69
CA GLN A 276 7.61 17.56 2.23
C GLN A 276 6.53 16.56 1.83
N THR A 277 6.44 15.43 2.56
CA THR A 277 5.47 14.38 2.25
C THR A 277 4.04 14.88 2.47
N VAL A 278 3.76 15.49 3.62
CA VAL A 278 2.40 15.93 3.97
C VAL A 278 2.01 17.16 3.15
N GLN A 279 2.94 18.08 2.89
CA GLN A 279 2.66 19.25 2.07
C GLN A 279 2.27 18.86 0.63
N ALA A 280 2.91 17.84 0.04
CA ALA A 280 2.52 17.34 -1.28
C ALA A 280 1.07 16.80 -1.34
N TRP A 281 0.52 16.33 -0.20
CA TRP A 281 -0.89 15.94 -0.09
C TRP A 281 -1.82 17.14 0.10
N VAL A 282 -1.38 18.16 0.83
CA VAL A 282 -2.12 19.41 1.04
C VAL A 282 -2.25 20.21 -0.27
N ASP A 283 -1.17 20.28 -1.06
CA ASP A 283 -1.09 21.05 -2.30
C ASP A 283 -1.75 20.36 -3.51
N ALA A 284 -2.32 19.16 -3.32
CA ALA A 284 -2.86 18.38 -4.41
C ALA A 284 -4.13 19.01 -4.98
N GLU A 285 -4.02 19.56 -6.20
CA GLU A 285 -5.14 20.18 -6.91
C GLU A 285 -5.50 19.46 -8.22
N PRO A 286 -6.81 19.36 -8.56
CA PRO A 286 -7.22 18.78 -9.83
C PRO A 286 -6.66 19.57 -11.01
N SER A 287 -6.11 18.86 -11.99
CA SER A 287 -5.70 19.49 -13.24
C SER A 287 -6.93 19.98 -14.00
N LEU A 288 -6.87 21.25 -14.41
CA LEU A 288 -7.87 21.91 -15.23
C LEU A 288 -7.94 21.25 -16.61
N VAL A 289 -9.16 21.03 -17.08
CA VAL A 289 -9.43 20.53 -18.44
C VAL A 289 -10.03 21.67 -19.24
N PRO A 290 -9.41 22.10 -20.36
CA PRO A 290 -9.97 23.11 -21.23
C PRO A 290 -11.37 22.72 -21.71
N PRO A 291 -12.31 23.67 -21.85
CA PRO A 291 -13.67 23.36 -22.26
C PRO A 291 -13.68 22.63 -23.61
N LYS A 292 -14.53 21.61 -23.72
CA LYS A 292 -14.72 20.90 -24.98
C LYS A 292 -15.31 21.85 -26.03
N PRO A 293 -14.76 21.92 -27.26
CA PRO A 293 -15.38 22.67 -28.35
C PRO A 293 -16.80 22.17 -28.65
N GLU A 294 -17.77 23.08 -28.72
CA GLU A 294 -19.12 22.77 -29.21
C GLU A 294 -19.03 22.39 -30.70
N SER A 295 -19.68 21.28 -31.09
CA SER A 295 -19.56 20.72 -32.44
C SER A 295 -20.88 20.07 -32.88
N ALA A 296 -21.24 20.26 -34.16
CA ALA A 296 -22.33 19.55 -34.81
C ALA A 296 -21.93 18.08 -35.11
N ALA A 297 -22.90 17.25 -35.51
CA ALA A 297 -22.63 15.83 -35.78
C ALA A 297 -21.63 15.59 -36.92
N ALA A 298 -21.62 16.44 -37.97
CA ALA A 298 -20.64 16.39 -39.04
C ALA A 298 -19.22 16.69 -38.51
N ASP A 299 -19.10 17.70 -37.65
CA ASP A 299 -17.85 18.09 -37.01
C ASP A 299 -17.29 17.00 -36.09
N LEU A 300 -18.17 16.19 -35.48
CA LEU A 300 -17.75 15.04 -34.66
C LEU A 300 -17.07 13.95 -35.49
N ALA A 301 -17.57 13.65 -36.70
CA ALA A 301 -16.94 12.65 -37.57
C ALA A 301 -15.54 13.10 -38.00
N GLU A 302 -15.38 14.38 -38.32
CA GLU A 302 -14.07 14.97 -38.64
C GLU A 302 -13.14 14.98 -37.42
N SER A 303 -13.67 15.31 -36.23
CA SER A 303 -12.93 15.25 -34.97
C SER A 303 -12.41 13.85 -34.67
N ILE A 304 -13.25 12.83 -34.85
CA ILE A 304 -12.85 11.41 -34.73
C ILE A 304 -11.75 11.06 -35.73
N GLN A 305 -11.83 11.55 -36.97
CA GLN A 305 -10.81 11.28 -37.99
C GLN A 305 -9.47 11.96 -37.64
N ARG A 306 -9.47 13.22 -37.19
CA ARG A 306 -8.25 13.90 -36.71
C ARG A 306 -7.66 13.19 -35.48
N GLY A 307 -8.51 12.80 -34.54
CA GLY A 307 -8.11 12.02 -33.37
C GLY A 307 -7.47 10.68 -33.74
N ARG A 308 -7.98 10.02 -34.79
CA ARG A 308 -7.39 8.80 -35.34
C ARG A 308 -5.99 9.05 -35.89
N GLU A 309 -5.79 10.13 -36.65
CA GLU A 309 -4.47 10.49 -37.17
C GLU A 309 -3.47 10.75 -36.03
N ILE A 310 -3.91 11.42 -34.96
CA ILE A 310 -3.09 11.65 -33.76
C ILE A 310 -2.74 10.33 -33.06
N PHE A 311 -3.72 9.46 -32.85
CA PHE A 311 -3.53 8.16 -32.19
C PHE A 311 -2.48 7.28 -32.91
N HIS A 312 -2.47 7.34 -34.24
CA HIS A 312 -1.53 6.62 -35.10
C HIS A 312 -0.24 7.41 -35.41
N GLY A 313 -0.18 8.67 -35.01
CA GLY A 313 0.94 9.58 -35.28
C GLY A 313 2.13 9.33 -34.36
N LYS A 314 3.23 10.08 -34.61
CA LYS A 314 4.49 9.91 -33.86
C LYS A 314 4.51 10.60 -32.50
N VAL A 315 3.69 11.64 -32.32
CA VAL A 315 3.66 12.46 -31.09
C VAL A 315 2.98 11.70 -29.96
N ALA A 316 1.69 11.39 -30.12
CA ALA A 316 0.96 10.62 -29.12
C ALA A 316 1.31 9.12 -29.17
N ASN A 317 1.55 8.58 -30.38
CA ASN A 317 1.96 7.19 -30.66
C ASN A 317 1.21 6.13 -29.84
N CYS A 318 -0.08 6.37 -29.58
CA CYS A 318 -0.92 5.49 -28.76
C CYS A 318 -1.01 4.09 -29.38
N VAL A 319 -0.98 4.03 -30.73
CA VAL A 319 -0.96 2.80 -31.52
C VAL A 319 0.18 1.85 -31.15
N GLY A 320 1.33 2.37 -30.70
CA GLY A 320 2.51 1.57 -30.35
C GLY A 320 2.29 0.61 -29.18
N CYS A 321 1.32 0.91 -28.30
CA CYS A 321 0.93 0.04 -27.19
C CYS A 321 -0.50 -0.50 -27.35
N HIS A 322 -1.45 0.35 -27.75
CA HIS A 322 -2.87 -0.02 -27.81
C HIS A 322 -3.27 -0.70 -29.13
N GLY A 323 -2.35 -0.81 -30.10
CA GLY A 323 -2.62 -1.41 -31.41
C GLY A 323 -3.49 -0.52 -32.32
N PRO A 324 -3.52 -0.80 -33.64
CA PRO A 324 -4.16 0.09 -34.63
C PRO A 324 -5.68 0.21 -34.45
N GLU A 325 -6.32 -0.79 -33.87
CA GLU A 325 -7.76 -0.79 -33.61
C GLU A 325 -8.07 -0.63 -32.13
N GLY A 326 -7.11 -0.22 -31.29
CA GLY A 326 -7.31 -0.11 -29.85
C GLY A 326 -7.56 -1.46 -29.16
N ARG A 327 -7.26 -2.59 -29.80
CA ARG A 327 -7.47 -3.93 -29.22
C ARG A 327 -6.38 -4.36 -28.23
N GLY A 328 -5.35 -3.53 -28.02
CA GLY A 328 -4.21 -3.85 -27.18
C GLY A 328 -3.40 -5.03 -27.71
N GLY A 329 -2.71 -5.73 -26.81
CA GLY A 329 -2.07 -7.02 -27.11
C GLY A 329 -0.74 -6.94 -27.86
N LEU A 330 -0.20 -5.74 -28.07
CA LEU A 330 1.21 -5.61 -28.45
C LEU A 330 2.07 -6.05 -27.26
N PRO A 331 3.08 -6.91 -27.43
CA PRO A 331 3.93 -7.36 -26.33
C PRO A 331 4.77 -6.18 -25.81
N THR A 332 4.22 -5.43 -24.85
CA THR A 332 5.03 -4.56 -24.02
C THR A 332 5.66 -5.44 -22.95
N LEU A 333 6.96 -5.69 -23.05
CA LEU A 333 7.75 -6.34 -22.00
C LEU A 333 8.04 -5.35 -20.85
N ASP A 334 7.04 -4.56 -20.48
CA ASP A 334 7.18 -3.55 -19.45
C ASP A 334 6.30 -3.85 -18.23
N TYR A 335 6.61 -3.20 -17.12
CA TYR A 335 6.13 -3.50 -15.79
C TYR A 335 5.63 -2.23 -15.11
N ASP A 336 4.70 -2.38 -14.18
CA ASP A 336 4.38 -1.30 -13.25
C ASP A 336 5.61 -0.96 -12.38
N ASP A 337 5.68 0.28 -11.91
CA ASP A 337 6.83 0.82 -11.17
C ASP A 337 7.18 0.05 -9.90
N TRP A 338 6.19 -0.46 -9.20
CA TRP A 338 6.38 -1.31 -8.02
C TRP A 338 7.16 -2.61 -8.30
N THR A 339 7.08 -3.17 -9.52
CA THR A 339 7.90 -4.31 -9.93
C THR A 339 9.28 -3.83 -10.29
N LYS A 340 9.37 -2.70 -11.02
CA LYS A 340 10.63 -2.07 -11.39
C LYS A 340 11.48 -1.72 -10.16
N ASP A 341 10.85 -1.32 -9.05
CA ASP A 341 11.48 -0.92 -7.78
C ASP A 341 12.45 -1.98 -7.24
N PHE A 342 12.09 -3.27 -7.31
CA PHE A 342 12.93 -4.38 -6.87
C PHE A 342 13.50 -5.22 -8.02
N THR A 343 13.37 -4.74 -9.27
CA THR A 343 13.88 -5.45 -10.46
C THR A 343 14.71 -4.55 -11.36
N THR A 344 14.13 -4.02 -12.43
CA THR A 344 14.86 -3.37 -13.52
C THR A 344 15.59 -2.10 -13.08
N ARG A 345 15.09 -1.36 -12.08
CA ARG A 345 15.77 -0.17 -11.54
C ARG A 345 17.04 -0.50 -10.75
N ILE A 346 17.20 -1.75 -10.32
CA ILE A 346 18.36 -2.22 -9.55
C ILE A 346 19.15 -3.30 -10.32
N GLY A 347 18.99 -3.35 -11.65
CA GLY A 347 19.73 -4.25 -12.53
C GLY A 347 19.31 -5.72 -12.45
N ILE A 348 18.15 -6.03 -11.85
CA ILE A 348 17.61 -7.40 -11.80
C ILE A 348 16.60 -7.60 -12.93
N THR A 349 16.77 -8.68 -13.69
CA THR A 349 15.82 -9.08 -14.73
C THR A 349 14.57 -9.68 -14.08
N PRO A 350 13.34 -9.19 -14.36
CA PRO A 350 12.10 -9.68 -13.72
C PRO A 350 11.83 -11.18 -13.88
N ALA A 351 12.30 -11.78 -14.98
CA ALA A 351 12.17 -13.22 -15.25
C ALA A 351 13.16 -14.10 -14.46
N ASP A 352 14.19 -13.50 -13.83
CA ASP A 352 15.14 -14.24 -12.99
C ASP A 352 14.49 -14.60 -11.64
N SER A 353 13.97 -15.82 -11.58
CA SER A 353 13.32 -16.33 -10.37
C SER A 353 14.27 -16.45 -9.17
N ALA A 354 15.56 -16.65 -9.39
CA ALA A 354 16.54 -16.79 -8.33
C ALA A 354 16.84 -15.41 -7.71
N ALA A 355 17.05 -14.40 -8.55
CA ALA A 355 17.30 -13.02 -8.10
C ALA A 355 16.06 -12.36 -7.46
N THR A 356 14.85 -12.69 -7.92
CA THR A 356 13.60 -12.11 -7.37
C THR A 356 13.07 -12.83 -6.13
N LYS A 357 13.50 -14.07 -5.86
CA LYS A 357 13.03 -14.89 -4.72
C LYS A 357 13.28 -14.23 -3.35
N PRO A 358 14.43 -13.61 -3.06
CA PRO A 358 14.65 -12.90 -1.80
C PRO A 358 13.62 -11.78 -1.57
N PHE A 359 13.39 -10.91 -2.55
CA PHE A 359 12.39 -9.84 -2.48
C PHE A 359 10.97 -10.37 -2.27
N ARG A 360 10.63 -11.48 -2.93
CA ARG A 360 9.33 -12.15 -2.74
C ARG A 360 9.15 -12.70 -1.34
N LYS A 361 10.20 -13.23 -0.72
CA LYS A 361 10.17 -13.64 0.69
C LYS A 361 10.03 -12.45 1.63
N ALA A 362 10.55 -11.29 1.24
CA ALA A 362 10.41 -10.02 1.96
C ALA A 362 9.06 -9.32 1.74
N GLY A 363 8.17 -9.86 0.90
CA GLY A 363 6.81 -9.35 0.70
C GLY A 363 6.51 -8.81 -0.71
N ALA A 364 7.48 -8.80 -1.62
CA ALA A 364 7.23 -8.40 -3.00
C ALA A 364 6.32 -9.40 -3.71
N LEU A 365 5.39 -8.91 -4.53
CA LEU A 365 4.56 -9.77 -5.36
C LEU A 365 5.35 -10.26 -6.59
N PRO A 366 5.02 -11.44 -7.14
CA PRO A 366 5.67 -11.94 -8.34
C PRO A 366 5.60 -10.91 -9.48
N PRO A 367 6.73 -10.59 -10.16
CA PRO A 367 6.74 -9.70 -11.31
C PRO A 367 5.71 -10.13 -12.36
N ARG A 368 4.96 -9.16 -12.88
CA ARG A 368 4.02 -9.35 -13.98
C ARG A 368 4.11 -8.18 -14.93
N THR A 369 4.11 -8.48 -16.23
CA THR A 369 4.00 -7.45 -17.25
C THR A 369 2.67 -6.72 -17.09
N ILE A 370 2.68 -5.43 -17.40
CA ILE A 370 1.46 -4.64 -17.48
C ILE A 370 0.97 -4.62 -18.92
N ASP A 371 -0.23 -5.15 -19.12
CA ASP A 371 -0.87 -5.12 -20.42
C ASP A 371 -1.63 -3.80 -20.62
N PRO A 372 -1.49 -3.15 -21.80
CA PRO A 372 -2.28 -1.98 -22.13
C PRO A 372 -3.77 -2.36 -22.19
N ARG A 373 -4.63 -1.40 -21.83
CA ARG A 373 -6.08 -1.62 -21.85
C ARG A 373 -6.56 -1.83 -23.28
N VAL A 374 -7.38 -2.85 -23.48
CA VAL A 374 -8.26 -2.98 -24.65
C VAL A 374 -9.24 -1.80 -24.62
N LEU A 375 -9.13 -0.91 -25.60
CA LEU A 375 -10.00 0.26 -25.80
C LEU A 375 -11.23 -0.13 -26.62
N ALA A 376 -11.06 -0.86 -27.73
CA ALA A 376 -12.19 -1.27 -28.56
C ALA A 376 -13.19 -2.16 -27.80
N GLY A 377 -14.43 -1.69 -27.66
CA GLY A 377 -15.49 -2.35 -26.86
C GLY A 377 -15.10 -2.59 -25.39
N GLY A 378 -14.06 -1.91 -24.91
CA GLY A 378 -13.43 -2.16 -23.63
C GLY A 378 -13.93 -1.27 -22.52
N VAL A 379 -13.49 -1.57 -21.30
CA VAL A 379 -13.82 -0.80 -20.10
C VAL A 379 -12.58 -0.06 -19.60
N LEU A 380 -12.71 1.26 -19.44
CA LEU A 380 -11.66 2.10 -18.87
C LEU A 380 -11.71 2.08 -17.34
N ARG A 381 -10.59 1.70 -16.71
CA ARG A 381 -10.46 1.61 -15.24
C ARG A 381 -10.56 2.96 -14.53
N GLY A 382 -10.12 4.03 -15.19
CA GLY A 382 -10.02 5.37 -14.59
C GLY A 382 -11.27 6.22 -14.71
N GLY A 383 -12.30 5.79 -15.46
CA GLY A 383 -13.45 6.60 -15.84
C GLY A 383 -13.63 6.67 -17.36
N HIS A 384 -14.86 6.93 -17.80
CA HIS A 384 -15.24 7.00 -19.22
C HIS A 384 -15.75 8.40 -19.63
N ASP A 385 -15.82 9.34 -18.69
CA ASP A 385 -16.17 10.72 -18.99
C ASP A 385 -15.04 11.38 -19.82
N PRO A 386 -15.41 12.28 -20.76
CA PRO A 386 -14.44 12.88 -21.68
C PRO A 386 -13.29 13.61 -20.98
N GLU A 387 -13.57 14.32 -19.89
CA GLU A 387 -12.59 15.09 -19.12
C GLU A 387 -11.58 14.18 -18.43
N THR A 388 -12.00 13.03 -17.92
CA THR A 388 -11.08 12.03 -17.34
C THR A 388 -10.22 11.38 -18.41
N ILE A 389 -10.76 11.08 -19.59
CA ILE A 389 -9.97 10.58 -20.72
C ILE A 389 -8.94 11.62 -21.14
N TYR A 390 -9.34 12.90 -21.23
CA TYR A 390 -8.44 14.01 -21.50
C TYR A 390 -7.27 14.05 -20.51
N ARG A 391 -7.55 13.95 -19.20
CA ARG A 391 -6.50 13.91 -18.17
C ARG A 391 -5.58 12.69 -18.29
N ARG A 392 -6.10 11.53 -18.72
CA ARG A 392 -5.24 10.35 -18.98
C ARG A 392 -4.33 10.56 -20.17
N ILE A 393 -4.78 11.25 -21.20
CA ILE A 393 -3.95 11.61 -22.37
C ILE A 393 -2.87 12.59 -21.93
N GLN A 394 -3.24 13.66 -21.23
CA GLN A 394 -2.31 14.71 -20.83
C GLN A 394 -1.28 14.24 -19.80
N HIS A 395 -1.73 13.57 -18.74
CA HIS A 395 -0.88 13.22 -17.59
C HIS A 395 -0.41 11.77 -17.59
N GLY A 396 -0.94 10.93 -18.48
CA GLY A 396 -0.70 9.50 -18.45
C GLY A 396 -1.33 8.82 -17.23
N ILE A 397 -0.76 7.68 -16.86
CA ILE A 397 -1.15 6.94 -15.67
C ILE A 397 0.08 6.70 -14.80
N ALA A 398 0.11 7.32 -13.62
CA ALA A 398 1.22 7.22 -12.68
C ALA A 398 1.48 5.78 -12.24
N GLY A 399 2.76 5.43 -12.12
CA GLY A 399 3.20 4.08 -11.76
C GLY A 399 3.11 3.06 -12.90
N THR A 400 2.71 3.47 -14.11
CA THR A 400 2.64 2.62 -15.31
C THR A 400 3.56 3.15 -16.41
N PRO A 401 3.84 2.32 -17.44
CA PRO A 401 4.49 2.76 -18.67
C PRO A 401 3.67 3.75 -19.52
N MET A 402 2.37 3.94 -19.27
CA MET A 402 1.54 4.87 -20.05
C MET A 402 1.93 6.32 -19.72
N PRO A 403 2.63 7.02 -20.63
CA PRO A 403 3.10 8.37 -20.38
C PRO A 403 1.96 9.37 -20.62
N GLY A 404 2.18 10.61 -20.20
CA GLY A 404 1.39 11.74 -20.65
C GLY A 404 1.87 12.25 -22.00
N VAL A 405 0.99 12.94 -22.72
CA VAL A 405 1.32 13.75 -23.90
C VAL A 405 1.29 15.20 -23.46
N GLU A 406 2.32 15.96 -23.82
CA GLU A 406 2.36 17.39 -23.49
C GLU A 406 1.24 18.13 -24.25
N VAL A 407 0.50 18.99 -23.54
CA VAL A 407 -0.62 19.75 -24.10
C VAL A 407 -0.50 21.22 -23.74
N GLY A 408 -0.51 22.09 -24.74
CA GLY A 408 -0.42 23.54 -24.57
C GLY A 408 -0.84 24.32 -25.82
N ASP A 409 -1.20 25.60 -25.66
CA ASP A 409 -1.72 26.43 -26.76
C ASP A 409 -0.65 26.76 -27.81
N GLU A 410 0.59 27.00 -27.38
CA GLU A 410 1.73 27.37 -28.22
C GLU A 410 2.76 26.24 -28.33
N ILE A 411 2.30 24.99 -28.38
CA ILE A 411 3.18 23.82 -28.44
C ILE A 411 3.64 23.51 -29.87
N ASP A 412 4.90 23.08 -30.03
CA ASP A 412 5.38 22.55 -31.30
C ASP A 412 4.57 21.29 -31.67
N PRO A 413 3.89 21.26 -32.83
CA PRO A 413 3.10 20.11 -33.28
C PRO A 413 3.90 18.80 -33.43
N GLN A 414 5.24 18.85 -33.41
CA GLN A 414 6.10 17.65 -33.40
C GLN A 414 6.41 17.14 -31.99
N MET A 415 6.14 17.93 -30.95
CA MET A 415 6.50 17.63 -29.56
C MET A 415 5.27 17.43 -28.65
N GLY A 416 4.11 17.96 -29.01
CA GLY A 416 2.88 17.77 -28.25
C GLY A 416 1.61 18.14 -29.01
N LEU A 417 0.51 18.35 -28.28
CA LEU A 417 -0.82 18.59 -28.82
C LEU A 417 -1.40 19.92 -28.35
N THR A 418 -2.14 20.62 -29.21
CA THR A 418 -3.00 21.71 -28.74
C THR A 418 -4.20 21.15 -27.96
N PRO A 419 -4.87 21.94 -27.09
CA PRO A 419 -6.07 21.49 -26.41
C PRO A 419 -7.17 20.96 -27.33
N ALA A 420 -7.38 21.61 -28.49
CA ALA A 420 -8.33 21.16 -29.49
C ALA A 420 -7.96 19.79 -30.09
N SER A 421 -6.66 19.57 -30.37
CA SER A 421 -6.16 18.28 -30.88
C SER A 421 -6.26 17.17 -29.83
N ALA A 422 -6.04 17.48 -28.56
CA ALA A 422 -6.27 16.55 -27.46
C ALA A 422 -7.76 16.16 -27.36
N TRP A 423 -8.68 17.10 -27.57
CA TRP A 423 -10.12 16.81 -27.64
C TRP A 423 -10.50 15.94 -28.84
N ASP A 424 -9.87 16.14 -30.00
CA ASP A 424 -10.04 15.25 -31.15
C ASP A 424 -9.60 13.81 -30.81
N LEU A 425 -8.46 13.65 -30.14
CA LEU A 425 -8.00 12.34 -29.66
C LEU A 425 -8.96 11.72 -28.65
N VAL A 426 -9.55 12.50 -27.73
CA VAL A 426 -10.61 12.02 -26.82
C VAL A 426 -11.81 11.51 -27.61
N ALA A 427 -12.26 12.25 -28.65
CA ALA A 427 -13.38 11.83 -29.49
C ALA A 427 -13.09 10.49 -30.18
N TYR A 428 -11.88 10.30 -30.71
CA TYR A 428 -11.48 9.03 -31.31
C TYR A 428 -11.44 7.89 -30.29
N VAL A 429 -10.80 8.08 -29.12
CA VAL A 429 -10.76 7.05 -28.07
C VAL A 429 -12.16 6.64 -27.64
N ARG A 430 -13.08 7.59 -27.47
CA ARG A 430 -14.48 7.30 -27.15
C ARG A 430 -15.17 6.54 -28.28
N SER A 431 -14.89 6.86 -29.54
CA SER A 431 -15.43 6.11 -30.68
C SER A 431 -15.01 4.63 -30.66
N LEU A 432 -13.80 4.32 -30.19
CA LEU A 432 -13.35 2.93 -30.02
C LEU A 432 -14.15 2.19 -28.94
N LEU A 433 -14.49 2.86 -27.83
CA LEU A 433 -15.26 2.25 -26.74
C LEU A 433 -16.67 1.80 -27.16
N HIS A 434 -17.21 2.41 -28.23
CA HIS A 434 -18.56 2.16 -28.74
C HIS A 434 -18.60 1.18 -29.95
N GLN A 435 -17.44 0.65 -30.36
CA GLN A 435 -17.34 -0.46 -31.31
C GLN A 435 -17.60 -1.78 -30.60
#